data_AF-A0A8J7U103-F1
#
_entry.id   AF-A0A8J7U103-F1
#
_cell.length_a   1.000
_cell.length_b   1.000
_cell.length_c   1.000
_cell.angle_alpha   90.00
_cell.angle_beta   90.00
_cell.angle_gamma   90.00
#
_symmetry.space_group_name_H-M   'P 1'
#
loop_
_entity.id
_entity.type
_entity.pdbx_description
1 polymer ?
#
loop_
_entity_poly.entity_id
_entity_poly.type
_entity_poly.pdbx_seq_one_letter_code
_entity_poly.pdbx_strand_id
1 'polypeptide(L)'
;MSAAEPTMRLVRAIDADQLDAPTPCTDYNVRGLINHLLFWAPTLLAAGRKELMPPPADNDRDMDLTGGDWAAKLVASIKDLATTWGAPTAWDGMTRMGSPTEMPATIVGGMVLGERV
;
A
#
# COMPACT_ATOMS: atom_id res chain seq x y z
N MET A 1 10.26 -17.62 -0.45
CA MET A 1 10.46 -16.35 0.26
C MET A 1 9.59 -15.32 -0.42
N SER A 2 8.69 -14.65 0.31
CA SER A 2 7.87 -13.58 -0.27
C SER A 2 8.74 -12.36 -0.55
N ALA A 3 8.52 -11.69 -1.69
CA ALA A 3 9.15 -10.40 -2.01
C ALA A 3 8.86 -9.31 -0.96
N ALA A 4 7.83 -9.51 -0.13
CA ALA A 4 7.47 -8.59 0.95
C ALA A 4 8.48 -8.56 2.12
N GLU A 5 9.23 -9.65 2.35
CA GLU A 5 10.07 -9.78 3.54
C GLU A 5 11.26 -8.78 3.57
N PRO A 6 12.03 -8.59 2.47
CA PRO A 6 13.02 -7.51 2.38
C PRO A 6 12.42 -6.12 2.65
N THR A 7 11.28 -5.80 2.06
CA THR A 7 10.59 -4.50 2.23
C THR A 7 10.21 -4.27 3.68
N MET A 8 9.64 -5.27 4.36
CA MET A 8 9.32 -5.17 5.79
C MET A 8 10.56 -4.98 6.67
N ARG A 9 11.71 -5.56 6.31
CA ARG A 9 12.97 -5.30 7.05
C ARG A 9 13.45 -3.87 6.87
N LEU A 10 13.37 -3.33 5.65
CA LEU A 10 13.72 -1.92 5.40
C LEU A 10 12.83 -0.98 6.19
N VAL A 11 11.51 -1.18 6.19
CA VAL A 11 10.56 -0.36 6.97
C VAL A 11 10.92 -0.32 8.46
N ARG A 12 11.33 -1.46 9.04
CA ARG A 12 11.72 -1.54 10.46
C ARG A 12 13.07 -0.87 10.76
N ALA A 13 13.89 -0.63 9.75
CA ALA A 13 15.22 -0.05 9.89
C ALA A 13 15.25 1.48 9.63
N ILE A 14 14.09 2.08 9.33
CA ILE A 14 13.98 3.53 9.13
C ILE A 14 13.87 4.20 10.49
N ASP A 15 14.85 5.06 10.78
CA ASP A 15 14.86 5.92 11.96
C ASP A 15 14.03 7.19 11.73
N ALA A 16 13.60 7.82 12.83
CA ALA A 16 12.72 8.99 12.77
C ALA A 16 13.38 10.21 12.07
N ASP A 17 14.71 10.33 12.13
CA ASP A 17 15.48 11.38 11.48
C ASP A 17 15.63 11.18 9.96
N GLN A 18 15.33 9.98 9.45
CA GLN A 18 15.36 9.66 8.02
C GLN A 18 14.03 9.95 7.32
N LEU A 19 12.96 10.27 8.06
CA LEU A 19 11.63 10.49 7.48
C LEU A 19 11.60 11.66 6.49
N ASP A 20 12.44 12.67 6.67
CA ASP A 20 12.46 13.82 5.77
C ASP A 20 13.51 13.68 4.64
N ALA A 21 14.21 12.53 4.57
CA ALA A 21 15.20 12.26 3.53
C ALA A 21 14.54 12.10 2.13
N PRO A 22 15.25 12.48 1.05
CA PRO A 22 14.73 12.33 -0.31
C PRO A 22 14.63 10.85 -0.72
N THR A 23 13.71 10.54 -1.63
CA THR A 23 13.70 9.26 -2.34
C THR A 23 14.17 9.44 -3.79
N PRO A 24 14.53 8.37 -4.52
CA PRO A 24 14.82 8.46 -5.95
C PRO A 24 13.63 8.99 -6.78
N CYS A 25 12.40 8.81 -6.28
CA CYS A 25 11.22 9.45 -6.84
C CYS A 25 11.12 10.88 -6.28
N THR A 26 11.33 11.88 -7.13
CA THR A 26 11.36 13.29 -6.71
C THR A 26 10.05 13.81 -6.14
N ASP A 27 8.95 13.09 -6.36
CA ASP A 27 7.62 13.45 -5.85
C ASP A 27 7.44 13.13 -4.36
N TYR A 28 8.33 12.31 -3.78
CA TYR A 28 8.24 11.86 -2.39
C TYR A 28 9.57 11.97 -1.63
N ASN A 29 9.49 12.50 -0.41
CA ASN A 29 10.45 12.14 0.64
C ASN A 29 10.01 10.84 1.32
N VAL A 30 10.83 10.29 2.22
CA VAL A 30 10.56 9.01 2.90
C VAL A 30 9.19 9.03 3.61
N ARG A 31 8.88 10.11 4.34
CA ARG A 31 7.60 10.32 5.02
C ARG A 31 6.43 10.28 4.05
N GLY A 32 6.52 11.01 2.94
CA GLY A 32 5.49 11.06 1.92
C GLY A 32 5.24 9.68 1.30
N LEU A 33 6.31 8.92 1.03
CA LEU A 33 6.19 7.56 0.51
C LEU A 33 5.54 6.61 1.54
N ILE A 34 5.95 6.66 2.82
CA ILE A 34 5.34 5.86 3.88
C ILE A 34 3.86 6.20 4.02
N ASN A 35 3.52 7.49 4.00
CA ASN A 35 2.17 7.98 4.09
C ASN A 35 1.31 7.49 2.93
N HIS A 36 1.82 7.57 1.69
CA HIS A 36 1.20 7.05 0.49
C HIS A 36 0.86 5.55 0.61
N LEU A 37 1.84 4.74 1.04
CA LEU A 37 1.67 3.31 1.19
C LEU A 37 0.65 2.93 2.27
N LEU A 38 0.63 3.68 3.38
CA LEU A 38 -0.36 3.51 4.45
C LEU A 38 -1.76 3.92 3.99
N PHE A 39 -1.86 4.98 3.19
CA PHE A 39 -3.11 5.52 2.70
C PHE A 39 -3.81 4.55 1.74
N TRP A 40 -3.07 3.99 0.78
CA TRP A 40 -3.66 3.11 -0.24
C TRP A 40 -3.83 1.66 0.19
N ALA A 41 -3.13 1.20 1.23
CA ALA A 41 -3.17 -0.20 1.65
C ALA A 41 -4.59 -0.74 1.92
N PRO A 42 -5.50 -0.05 2.65
CA PRO A 42 -6.85 -0.53 2.86
C PRO A 42 -7.64 -0.72 1.56
N THR A 43 -7.50 0.21 0.61
CA THR A 43 -8.15 0.16 -0.70
C THR A 43 -7.68 -1.02 -1.52
N LEU A 44 -6.37 -1.26 -1.54
CA LEU A 44 -5.78 -2.39 -2.26
C LEU A 44 -6.13 -3.74 -1.61
N LEU A 45 -6.32 -3.78 -0.29
CA LEU A 45 -6.79 -4.96 0.43
C LEU A 45 -8.25 -5.29 0.09
N ALA A 46 -9.14 -4.30 0.16
CA ALA A 46 -10.54 -4.46 -0.22
C ALA A 46 -10.67 -4.91 -1.67
N ALA A 47 -9.86 -4.33 -2.57
CA ALA A 47 -9.84 -4.73 -3.98
C ALA A 47 -9.44 -6.19 -4.19
N GLY A 48 -8.44 -6.69 -3.44
CA GLY A 48 -8.05 -8.10 -3.50
C GLY A 48 -9.13 -9.04 -2.96
N ARG A 49 -9.90 -8.59 -1.97
CA ARG A 49 -11.03 -9.33 -1.36
C ARG A 49 -12.36 -9.18 -2.09
N LYS A 50 -12.42 -8.31 -3.10
CA LYS A 50 -13.65 -7.91 -3.81
C LYS A 50 -14.69 -7.26 -2.88
N GLU A 51 -14.21 -6.59 -1.85
CA GLU A 51 -15.05 -5.92 -0.86
C GLU A 51 -15.37 -4.49 -1.28
N LEU A 52 -16.59 -4.04 -1.00
CA LEU A 52 -16.95 -2.63 -1.14
C LEU A 52 -16.45 -1.87 0.08
N MET A 53 -15.76 -0.76 -0.18
CA MET A 53 -15.39 0.20 0.86
C MET A 53 -15.75 1.61 0.39
N PRO A 54 -15.95 2.55 1.34
CA PRO A 54 -16.09 3.96 1.00
C PRO A 54 -14.89 4.43 0.17
N PRO A 55 -15.10 5.37 -0.76
CA PRO A 55 -13.99 6.02 -1.45
C PRO A 55 -12.98 6.56 -0.43
N PRO A 56 -11.67 6.36 -0.63
CA PRO A 56 -10.67 7.07 0.14
C PRO A 56 -10.79 8.58 -0.13
N ALA A 57 -10.11 9.39 0.67
CA ALA A 57 -9.97 10.81 0.35
C ALA A 57 -9.35 11.01 -1.05
N ASP A 58 -9.53 12.19 -1.63
CA ASP A 58 -9.09 12.46 -3.00
C ASP A 58 -7.58 12.35 -3.17
N ASN A 59 -6.81 12.56 -2.10
CA ASN A 59 -5.37 12.37 -2.08
C ASN A 59 -4.85 11.99 -0.69
N ASP A 60 -3.64 11.46 -0.67
CA ASP A 60 -2.88 11.07 0.52
C ASP A 60 -2.14 12.25 1.18
N ARG A 61 -1.89 13.34 0.45
CA ARG A 61 -1.10 14.49 0.89
C ARG A 61 -1.76 15.32 2.00
N ASP A 62 -3.08 15.24 2.12
CA ASP A 62 -3.85 15.97 3.12
C ASP A 62 -3.90 15.26 4.49
N MET A 63 -3.25 14.10 4.63
CA MET A 63 -3.22 13.31 5.86
C MET A 63 -1.78 12.98 6.28
N ASP A 64 -1.53 12.99 7.60
CA ASP A 64 -0.29 12.45 8.18
C ASP A 64 -0.57 11.15 8.95
N LEU A 65 -0.29 10.02 8.29
CA LEU A 65 -0.39 8.66 8.83
C LEU A 65 0.93 8.18 9.45
N THR A 66 1.96 9.03 9.45
CA THR A 66 3.30 8.71 9.99
C THR A 66 3.45 9.03 11.47
N GLY A 67 2.36 9.37 12.15
CA GLY A 67 2.29 9.49 13.61
C GLY A 67 2.20 8.15 14.34
N GLY A 68 2.79 8.08 15.54
CA GLY A 68 2.78 6.88 16.38
C GLY A 68 3.59 5.73 15.77
N ASP A 69 3.14 4.50 15.97
CA ASP A 69 3.80 3.29 15.45
C ASP A 69 3.41 3.02 13.98
N TRP A 70 3.82 3.93 13.09
CA TRP A 70 3.58 3.82 11.65
C TRP A 70 4.31 2.61 11.04
N ALA A 71 5.48 2.25 11.58
CA ALA A 71 6.29 1.16 11.06
C ALA A 71 5.58 -0.19 11.25
N ALA A 72 5.01 -0.46 12.43
CA ALA A 72 4.22 -1.67 12.65
C ALA A 72 2.96 -1.72 11.76
N LYS A 73 2.27 -0.60 11.59
CA LYS A 73 1.08 -0.50 10.70
C LYS A 73 1.43 -0.80 9.25
N LEU A 74 2.55 -0.25 8.76
CA LEU A 74 2.99 -0.47 7.38
C LEU A 74 3.44 -1.92 7.18
N VAL A 75 4.20 -2.48 8.12
CA VAL A 75 4.61 -3.89 8.10
C VAL A 75 3.39 -4.82 8.07
N ALA A 76 2.38 -4.58 8.90
CA ALA A 76 1.14 -5.35 8.90
C ALA A 76 0.41 -5.24 7.54
N SER A 77 0.30 -4.03 7.00
CA SER A 77 -0.33 -3.77 5.71
C SER A 77 0.39 -4.48 4.56
N ILE A 78 1.74 -4.50 4.58
CA ILE A 78 2.55 -5.21 3.59
C ILE A 78 2.29 -6.73 3.66
N LYS A 79 2.24 -7.28 4.87
CA LYS A 79 1.94 -8.71 5.09
C LYS A 79 0.55 -9.07 4.58
N ASP A 80 -0.47 -8.29 4.94
CA ASP A 80 -1.85 -8.55 4.56
C ASP A 80 -2.06 -8.45 3.04
N LEU A 81 -1.39 -7.49 2.39
CA LEU A 81 -1.43 -7.36 0.93
C LEU A 81 -0.74 -8.55 0.25
N ALA A 82 0.42 -8.98 0.75
CA ALA A 82 1.11 -10.15 0.24
C ALA A 82 0.29 -11.43 0.39
N THR A 83 -0.44 -11.59 1.51
CA THR A 83 -1.36 -12.72 1.71
C THR A 83 -2.56 -12.63 0.77
N THR A 84 -3.20 -11.46 0.68
CA THR A 84 -4.41 -11.27 -0.13
C THR A 84 -4.12 -11.47 -1.62
N TRP A 85 -3.10 -10.77 -2.14
CA TRP A 85 -2.71 -10.84 -3.56
C TRP A 85 -1.84 -12.05 -3.89
N GLY A 86 -1.44 -12.85 -2.90
CA GLY A 86 -0.85 -14.17 -3.11
C GLY A 86 -1.89 -15.23 -3.50
N ALA A 87 -3.18 -15.00 -3.26
CA ALA A 87 -4.24 -15.92 -3.65
C ALA A 87 -4.58 -15.74 -5.15
N PRO A 88 -4.66 -16.81 -5.96
CA PRO A 88 -5.03 -16.71 -7.37
C PRO A 88 -6.38 -16.00 -7.60
N THR A 89 -7.34 -16.24 -6.71
CA THR A 89 -8.68 -15.63 -6.76
C THR A 89 -8.68 -14.11 -6.64
N ALA A 90 -7.64 -13.51 -6.06
CA ALA A 90 -7.52 -12.04 -6.00
C ALA A 90 -7.33 -11.44 -7.40
N TRP A 91 -6.72 -12.19 -8.33
CA TRP A 91 -6.43 -11.77 -9.70
C TRP A 91 -7.59 -11.97 -10.67
N ASP A 92 -8.62 -12.73 -10.26
CA ASP A 92 -9.73 -13.08 -11.13
C ASP A 92 -10.78 -11.96 -11.22
N GLY A 93 -11.36 -11.83 -12.42
CA GLY A 93 -12.53 -11.01 -12.69
C GLY A 93 -12.33 -9.51 -12.48
N MET A 94 -13.38 -8.87 -11.97
CA MET A 94 -13.46 -7.43 -11.78
C MET A 94 -13.32 -7.07 -10.30
N THR A 95 -12.81 -5.88 -10.02
CA THR A 95 -12.74 -5.31 -8.67
C THR A 95 -12.89 -3.79 -8.72
N ARG A 96 -12.86 -3.14 -7.56
CA ARG A 96 -12.95 -1.69 -7.40
C ARG A 96 -11.79 -1.19 -6.56
N MET A 97 -11.29 0.00 -6.88
CA MET A 97 -10.24 0.69 -6.11
C MET A 97 -10.79 2.03 -5.63
N GLY A 98 -11.57 2.03 -4.56
CA GLY A 98 -12.12 3.26 -3.97
C GLY A 98 -13.10 4.05 -4.86
N SER A 99 -13.43 3.54 -6.04
CA SER A 99 -14.35 4.13 -7.01
C SER A 99 -15.50 3.17 -7.29
N PRO A 100 -16.72 3.67 -7.60
CA PRO A 100 -17.83 2.81 -8.03
C PRO A 100 -17.53 2.05 -9.33
N THR A 101 -16.59 2.55 -10.14
CA THR A 101 -16.20 1.96 -11.43
C THR A 101 -15.39 0.68 -11.22
N GLU A 102 -15.85 -0.40 -11.84
CA GLU A 102 -15.11 -1.66 -11.85
C GLU A 102 -13.93 -1.63 -12.83
N MET A 103 -12.87 -2.33 -12.48
CA MET A 103 -11.71 -2.57 -13.34
C MET A 103 -11.20 -4.01 -13.20
N PRO A 104 -10.49 -4.55 -14.20
CA PRO A 104 -9.89 -5.87 -14.08
C PRO A 104 -8.99 -5.98 -12.87
N ALA A 105 -9.14 -7.05 -12.11
CA ALA A 105 -8.35 -7.27 -10.90
C ALA A 105 -6.85 -7.40 -11.17
N THR A 106 -6.48 -7.83 -12.37
CA THR A 106 -5.10 -7.85 -12.85
C THR A 106 -4.44 -6.47 -12.90
N ILE A 107 -5.20 -5.41 -13.17
CA ILE A 107 -4.69 -4.03 -13.16
C ILE A 107 -4.31 -3.64 -11.72
N VAL A 108 -5.22 -3.86 -10.77
CA VAL A 108 -4.99 -3.52 -9.36
C VAL A 108 -3.89 -4.39 -8.75
N GLY A 109 -3.85 -5.68 -9.08
CA GLY A 109 -2.77 -6.56 -8.65
C GLY A 109 -1.41 -6.11 -9.20
N GLY A 110 -1.37 -5.60 -10.44
CA GLY A 110 -0.18 -4.96 -11.01
C GLY A 110 0.28 -3.72 -10.23
N MET A 111 -0.65 -2.88 -9.76
CA MET A 111 -0.34 -1.72 -8.90
C MET A 111 0.27 -2.16 -7.57
N VAL A 112 -0.32 -3.17 -6.92
CA VAL A 112 0.18 -3.72 -5.64
C VAL A 112 1.60 -4.24 -5.78
N LEU A 113 1.91 -4.89 -6.90
CA LEU A 113 3.29 -5.29 -7.20
C LEU A 113 4.16 -4.05 -7.37
N GLY A 114 3.80 -3.12 -8.26
CA GLY A 114 4.60 -1.92 -8.56
C GLY A 114 4.93 -1.03 -7.34
N GLU A 115 4.05 -0.96 -6.35
CA GLU A 115 4.27 -0.19 -5.11
C GLU A 115 5.20 -0.89 -4.10
N ARG A 116 5.54 -2.18 -4.30
CA ARG A 116 6.15 -3.04 -3.28
C ARG A 116 7.41 -3.80 -3.72
N VAL A 117 7.84 -3.67 -4.98
CA VAL A 117 9.11 -4.23 -5.50
C VAL A 117 10.24 -3.21 -5.52
#